data_AF-A0A5B7CFB6-F1
#
_entry.id   AF-A0A5B7CFB6-F1
#
_cell.length_a   1.000
_cell.length_b   1.000
_cell.length_c   1.000
_cell.angle_alpha   90.00
_cell.angle_beta   90.00
_cell.angle_gamma   90.00
#
_symmetry.space_group_name_H-M   'P 1'
#
loop_
_entity.id
_entity.type
_entity.pdbx_description
1 polymer ?
#
loop_
_entity_poly.entity_id
_entity_poly.type
_entity_poly.pdbx_seq_one_letter_code
_entity_poly.pdbx_strand_id
1 'polypeptide(L)'
;REGFQAGFKPSTARTSLISISATEFDLSLTRIEGGDTGMIELLQKLDPVCREYSIPFSRLYGSNFLLHTGSLAVQLRNYSCPLFSGTSGRCEGRVVLAQQATCFQPQIHQNVFIGRWRKVCMLRSASGTTPPMKTFLDLPLHFQKAEVSFGIGFEPSFADISYAFTVALRRANLSIRNPYASDIQPPKKEKSLPWWDEMRNYIHGNISLF
;
A
#
# COMPACT_ATOMS: atom_id res chain seq x y z
N ARG A 1 33.20 5.91 29.64
CA ARG A 1 31.82 6.43 29.64
C ARG A 1 31.20 5.99 28.32
N GLU A 2 30.67 4.77 28.25
CA GLU A 2 29.27 4.43 28.56
C GLU A 2 28.27 5.37 27.88
N GLY A 3 27.45 4.81 27.00
CA GLY A 3 26.38 5.54 26.33
C GLY A 3 25.64 4.69 25.31
N PHE A 4 25.06 3.57 25.75
CA PHE A 4 23.98 2.81 25.10
C PHE A 4 23.85 2.96 23.55
N GLN A 5 24.63 2.20 22.79
CA GLN A 5 24.01 1.49 21.68
C GLN A 5 23.31 0.29 22.32
N ALA A 6 22.03 0.47 22.67
CA ALA A 6 21.20 -0.59 23.22
C ALA A 6 21.39 -1.84 22.35
N GLY A 7 21.82 -2.93 22.98
CA GLY A 7 22.10 -4.22 22.36
C GLY A 7 20.86 -4.78 21.68
N PHE A 8 20.58 -4.31 20.47
CA PHE A 8 19.49 -4.79 19.65
C PHE A 8 19.91 -6.18 19.14
N LYS A 9 19.59 -7.21 19.90
CA LYS A 9 19.69 -8.58 19.41
C LYS A 9 18.61 -8.75 18.34
N PRO A 10 18.97 -9.05 17.07
CA PRO A 10 17.99 -9.38 16.07
C PRO A 10 17.20 -10.60 16.57
N SER A 11 15.90 -10.42 16.74
CA SER A 11 14.99 -11.48 17.14
C SER A 11 14.32 -12.04 15.90
N THR A 12 14.33 -13.36 15.74
CA THR A 12 13.55 -14.07 14.71
C THR A 12 12.05 -13.77 14.82
N ALA A 13 11.55 -13.42 16.01
CA ALA A 13 10.16 -13.02 16.23
C ALA A 13 9.82 -11.61 15.68
N ARG A 14 10.82 -10.84 15.22
CA ARG A 14 10.64 -9.46 14.71
C ARG A 14 10.96 -9.33 13.22
N THR A 15 11.09 -10.43 12.49
CA THR A 15 11.44 -10.46 11.06
C THR A 15 10.33 -9.92 10.16
N SER A 16 9.07 -10.08 10.56
CA SER A 16 7.91 -9.64 9.79
C SER A 16 6.93 -8.82 10.65
N LEU A 17 6.33 -7.79 10.05
CA LEU A 17 5.24 -7.01 10.65
C LEU A 17 3.86 -7.56 10.28
N ILE A 18 3.80 -8.18 9.09
CA ILE A 18 2.63 -8.82 8.52
C ILE A 18 3.10 -10.19 8.06
N SER A 19 2.36 -11.24 8.40
CA SER A 19 2.52 -12.57 7.82
C SER A 19 1.29 -12.91 7.00
N ILE A 20 1.53 -13.51 5.84
CA ILE A 20 0.50 -14.08 4.98
C ILE A 20 0.85 -15.55 4.83
N SER A 21 -0.04 -16.45 5.23
CA SER A 21 0.11 -17.89 5.07
C SER A 21 -1.03 -18.45 4.25
N ALA A 22 -0.69 -19.31 3.29
CA ALA A 22 -1.67 -19.98 2.44
C ALA A 22 -1.32 -21.47 2.34
N THR A 23 -2.34 -22.32 2.23
CA THR A 23 -2.19 -23.76 1.94
C THR A 23 -2.88 -24.08 0.63
N GLU A 24 -2.37 -25.07 -0.10
CA GLU A 24 -2.95 -25.49 -1.40
C GLU A 24 -3.13 -24.29 -2.35
N PHE A 25 -2.13 -23.42 -2.39
CA PHE A 25 -2.16 -22.17 -3.13
C PHE A 25 -1.85 -22.41 -4.61
N ASP A 26 -2.85 -22.21 -5.46
CA ASP A 26 -2.74 -22.23 -6.91
C ASP A 26 -3.19 -20.88 -7.47
N LEU A 27 -2.29 -20.22 -8.20
CA LEU A 27 -2.50 -18.90 -8.79
C LEU A 27 -2.24 -18.97 -10.29
N SER A 28 -3.27 -18.67 -11.07
CA SER A 28 -3.18 -18.52 -12.52
C SER A 28 -3.43 -17.08 -12.92
N LEU A 29 -2.52 -16.54 -13.73
CA LEU A 29 -2.61 -15.22 -14.32
C LEU A 29 -2.72 -15.35 -15.83
N THR A 30 -3.84 -14.90 -16.37
CA THR A 30 -4.07 -14.91 -17.83
C THR A 30 -4.25 -13.50 -18.35
N ARG A 31 -3.98 -13.31 -19.65
CA ARG A 31 -4.12 -11.98 -20.27
C ARG A 31 -5.58 -11.57 -20.30
N ILE A 32 -5.84 -10.28 -20.05
CA ILE A 32 -7.16 -9.69 -20.22
C ILE A 32 -7.44 -9.59 -21.73
N GLU A 33 -8.62 -10.03 -22.14
CA GLU A 33 -9.08 -9.93 -23.52
C GLU A 33 -9.16 -8.45 -23.96
N GLY A 34 -8.81 -8.16 -25.21
CA GLY A 34 -8.78 -6.79 -25.72
C GLY A 34 -7.58 -5.95 -25.24
N GLY A 35 -6.64 -6.52 -24.47
CA GLY A 35 -5.40 -5.86 -24.06
C GLY A 35 -5.66 -4.54 -23.33
N ASP A 36 -5.02 -3.46 -23.78
CA ASP A 36 -5.17 -2.12 -23.20
C ASP A 36 -6.60 -1.60 -23.24
N THR A 37 -7.33 -1.84 -24.33
CA THR A 37 -8.73 -1.43 -24.46
C THR A 37 -9.61 -2.11 -23.42
N GLY A 38 -9.46 -3.44 -23.27
CA GLY A 38 -10.21 -4.20 -22.25
C GLY A 38 -9.84 -3.81 -20.82
N MET A 39 -8.57 -3.45 -20.58
CA MET A 39 -8.13 -2.88 -19.31
C MET A 39 -8.80 -1.53 -19.04
N ILE A 40 -8.81 -0.59 -20.00
CA ILE A 40 -9.42 0.73 -19.83
C ILE A 40 -10.93 0.63 -19.58
N GLU A 41 -11.64 -0.26 -20.30
CA GLU A 41 -13.07 -0.50 -20.07
C GLU A 41 -13.35 -0.96 -18.63
N LEU A 42 -12.51 -1.86 -18.10
CA LEU A 42 -12.59 -2.28 -16.70
C LEU A 42 -12.34 -1.10 -15.74
N LEU A 43 -11.31 -0.27 -16.01
CA LEU A 43 -11.01 0.90 -15.19
C LEU A 43 -12.18 1.88 -15.13
N GLN A 44 -12.82 2.15 -16.28
CA GLN A 44 -14.00 3.02 -16.37
C GLN A 44 -15.23 2.44 -15.67
N LYS A 45 -15.33 1.10 -15.57
CA LYS A 45 -16.38 0.44 -14.79
C LYS A 45 -16.13 0.56 -13.28
N LEU A 46 -14.89 0.41 -12.84
CA LEU A 46 -14.50 0.41 -11.42
C LEU A 46 -14.39 1.81 -10.83
N ASP A 47 -13.97 2.80 -11.61
CA ASP A 47 -13.81 4.19 -11.18
C ASP A 47 -14.71 5.11 -12.02
N PRO A 48 -15.84 5.59 -11.46
CA PRO A 48 -16.75 6.52 -12.13
C PRO A 48 -16.07 7.80 -12.61
N VAL A 49 -15.03 8.27 -11.91
CA VAL A 49 -14.27 9.47 -12.28
C VAL A 49 -13.44 9.20 -13.54
N CYS A 50 -12.86 8.00 -13.67
CA CYS A 50 -12.15 7.60 -14.89
C CYS A 50 -13.08 7.64 -16.12
N ARG A 51 -14.34 7.24 -15.94
CA ARG A 51 -15.35 7.25 -17.01
C ARG A 51 -15.82 8.66 -17.34
N GLU A 52 -16.18 9.45 -16.34
CA GLU A 52 -16.71 10.81 -16.52
C GLU A 52 -15.70 11.73 -17.23
N TYR A 53 -14.43 11.68 -16.81
CA TYR A 53 -13.39 12.57 -17.32
C TYR A 53 -12.52 11.97 -18.43
N SER A 54 -12.82 10.74 -18.88
CA SER A 54 -12.05 10.04 -19.92
C SER A 54 -10.54 10.08 -19.65
N ILE A 55 -10.14 9.68 -18.44
CA ILE A 55 -8.76 9.85 -17.96
C ILE A 55 -7.78 9.06 -18.84
N PRO A 56 -6.74 9.70 -19.40
CA PRO A 56 -5.75 9.01 -20.22
C PRO A 56 -4.72 8.27 -19.36
N PHE A 57 -4.32 7.07 -19.79
CA PHE A 57 -3.29 6.24 -19.16
C PHE A 57 -2.04 6.12 -20.03
N SER A 58 -0.87 6.16 -19.39
CA SER A 58 0.44 6.04 -20.04
C SER A 58 1.03 4.63 -19.96
N ARG A 59 0.65 3.86 -18.93
CA ARG A 59 1.07 2.47 -18.73
C ARG A 59 -0.05 1.67 -18.10
N LEU A 60 -0.25 0.46 -18.59
CA LEU A 60 -1.22 -0.50 -18.09
C LEU A 60 -0.54 -1.86 -17.93
N TYR A 61 -0.76 -2.50 -16.79
CA TYR A 61 -0.41 -3.90 -16.56
C TYR A 61 -1.62 -4.58 -15.96
N GLY A 62 -2.10 -5.66 -16.56
CA GLY A 62 -3.29 -6.32 -16.04
C GLY A 62 -3.35 -7.78 -16.40
N SER A 63 -4.06 -8.53 -15.57
CA SER A 63 -4.30 -9.95 -15.77
C SER A 63 -5.64 -10.33 -15.16
N ASN A 64 -6.30 -11.30 -15.77
CA ASN A 64 -7.31 -12.06 -15.04
C ASN A 64 -6.58 -12.85 -13.96
N PHE A 65 -7.21 -12.91 -12.79
CA PHE A 65 -6.68 -13.45 -11.57
C PHE A 65 -7.57 -14.63 -11.17
N LEU A 66 -7.02 -15.85 -11.23
CA LEU A 66 -7.70 -17.04 -10.71
C LEU A 66 -6.84 -17.61 -9.57
N LEU A 67 -7.41 -17.62 -8.37
CA LEU A 67 -6.77 -18.12 -7.16
C LEU A 67 -7.63 -19.23 -6.57
N HIS A 68 -6.98 -20.34 -6.25
CA HIS A 68 -7.50 -21.40 -5.40
C HIS A 68 -6.57 -21.56 -4.19
N THR A 69 -7.15 -21.69 -3.00
CA THR A 69 -6.37 -21.84 -1.76
C THR A 69 -7.18 -22.64 -0.74
N GLY A 70 -6.59 -23.66 -0.13
CA GLY A 70 -7.23 -24.45 0.93
C GLY A 70 -7.41 -23.64 2.21
N SER A 71 -6.43 -22.80 2.55
CA SER A 71 -6.57 -21.79 3.61
C SER A 71 -5.77 -20.54 3.27
N LEU A 72 -6.20 -19.39 3.78
CA LEU A 72 -5.49 -18.12 3.67
C LEU A 72 -5.64 -17.36 4.98
N ALA A 73 -4.53 -17.01 5.62
CA ALA A 73 -4.53 -16.21 6.84
C ALA A 73 -3.56 -15.04 6.71
N VAL A 74 -3.99 -13.88 7.21
CA VAL A 74 -3.21 -12.65 7.32
C VAL A 74 -3.15 -12.28 8.78
N GLN A 75 -1.95 -12.20 9.35
CA GLN A 75 -1.75 -11.84 10.76
C GLN A 75 -0.83 -10.65 10.90
N LEU A 76 -1.11 -9.82 11.90
CA LEU A 76 -0.22 -8.76 12.33
C LEU A 76 0.69 -9.26 13.44
N ARG A 77 1.93 -8.78 13.42
CA ARG A 77 2.86 -9.01 14.53
C ARG A 77 2.25 -8.49 15.83
N ASN A 78 2.40 -9.27 16.91
CA ASN A 78 1.92 -8.95 18.25
C ASN A 78 0.39 -8.76 18.36
N TYR A 79 -0.39 -9.28 17.42
CA TYR A 79 -1.84 -9.28 17.51
C TYR A 79 -2.37 -10.71 17.44
N SER A 80 -3.23 -11.10 18.39
CA SER A 80 -3.65 -12.50 18.56
C SER A 80 -4.69 -12.94 17.53
N CYS A 81 -5.51 -12.02 17.04
CA CYS A 81 -6.56 -12.33 16.07
C CYS A 81 -6.05 -12.07 14.63
N PRO A 82 -6.49 -12.85 13.63
CA PRO A 82 -6.11 -12.61 12.25
C PRO A 82 -6.77 -11.35 11.70
N LEU A 83 -6.07 -10.59 10.84
CA LEU A 83 -6.74 -9.57 10.02
C LEU A 83 -7.77 -10.20 9.08
N PHE A 84 -7.41 -11.36 8.55
CA PHE A 84 -8.27 -12.16 7.70
C PHE A 84 -7.85 -13.62 7.87
N SER A 85 -8.82 -14.53 7.98
CA SER A 85 -8.57 -15.97 7.93
C SER A 85 -9.71 -16.63 7.16
N GLY A 86 -9.40 -17.41 6.14
CA GLY A 86 -10.38 -18.05 5.28
C GLY A 86 -9.98 -19.49 4.96
N THR A 87 -10.98 -20.34 4.74
CA THR A 87 -10.79 -21.74 4.30
C THR A 87 -11.57 -22.01 3.02
N SER A 88 -11.03 -22.90 2.19
CA SER A 88 -11.55 -23.24 0.86
C SER A 88 -11.84 -21.99 0.03
N GLY A 89 -10.79 -21.18 -0.16
CA GLY A 89 -10.85 -19.91 -0.89
C GLY A 89 -10.77 -20.09 -2.40
N ARG A 90 -11.67 -19.43 -3.11
CA ARG A 90 -11.61 -19.23 -4.56
C ARG A 90 -11.78 -17.76 -4.88
N CYS A 91 -10.96 -17.24 -5.77
CA CYS A 91 -11.15 -15.90 -6.33
C CYS A 91 -10.96 -15.95 -7.83
N GLU A 92 -11.93 -15.42 -8.56
CA GLU A 92 -11.85 -15.28 -10.01
C GLU A 92 -12.22 -13.84 -10.36
N GLY A 93 -11.21 -13.05 -10.70
CA GLY A 93 -11.36 -11.62 -10.85
C GLY A 93 -10.32 -11.01 -11.76
N ARG A 94 -10.11 -9.70 -11.65
CA ARG A 94 -9.19 -8.94 -12.47
C ARG A 94 -8.39 -7.96 -11.63
N VAL A 95 -7.10 -7.85 -11.96
CA VAL A 95 -6.20 -6.87 -11.36
C VAL A 95 -5.57 -6.05 -12.47
N VAL A 96 -5.65 -4.73 -12.36
CA VAL A 96 -5.02 -3.79 -13.30
C VAL A 96 -4.23 -2.73 -12.52
N LEU A 97 -2.96 -2.57 -12.87
CA LEU A 97 -2.10 -1.48 -12.45
C LEU A 97 -2.07 -0.44 -13.57
N ALA A 98 -2.49 0.79 -13.29
CA ALA A 98 -2.56 1.86 -14.29
C ALA A 98 -1.81 3.13 -13.85
N GLN A 99 -1.04 3.70 -14.78
CA GLN A 99 -0.40 5.01 -14.61
C GLN A 99 -1.14 6.06 -15.42
N GLN A 100 -1.67 7.09 -14.77
CA GLN A 100 -2.28 8.23 -15.48
C GLN A 100 -1.22 9.02 -16.29
N ALA A 101 -1.60 9.54 -17.47
CA ALA A 101 -0.66 10.15 -18.42
C ALA A 101 -0.19 11.58 -18.04
N THR A 102 -0.92 12.30 -17.20
CA THR A 102 -0.53 13.65 -16.75
C THR A 102 0.49 13.57 -15.61
N CYS A 103 1.77 13.48 -15.95
CA CYS A 103 2.84 13.04 -15.05
C CYS A 103 3.46 14.11 -14.12
N PHE A 104 3.19 15.41 -14.29
CA PHE A 104 3.81 16.44 -13.44
C PHE A 104 2.82 17.52 -13.03
N GLN A 105 2.17 17.31 -11.89
CA GLN A 105 1.50 18.40 -11.19
C GLN A 105 2.59 19.37 -10.67
N PRO A 106 2.39 20.70 -10.74
CA PRO A 106 3.34 21.67 -10.22
C PRO A 106 3.68 21.33 -8.76
N GLN A 107 4.94 21.37 -8.38
CA GLN A 107 5.36 21.08 -7.01
C GLN A 107 5.77 22.37 -6.29
N ILE A 108 5.38 22.51 -5.04
CA ILE A 108 5.79 23.61 -4.16
C ILE A 108 6.70 23.08 -3.05
N HIS A 109 7.67 23.89 -2.65
CA HIS A 109 8.45 23.62 -1.44
C HIS A 109 7.64 24.09 -0.24
N GLN A 110 7.37 23.17 0.69
CA GLN A 110 6.69 23.49 1.94
C GLN A 110 7.57 23.16 3.13
N ASN A 111 7.68 24.11 4.06
CA ASN A 111 8.33 23.88 5.35
C ASN A 111 7.29 23.35 6.34
N VAL A 112 7.51 22.13 6.83
CA VAL A 112 6.69 21.54 7.90
C VAL A 112 7.48 21.56 9.19
N PHE A 113 6.89 22.12 10.23
CA PHE A 113 7.45 22.18 11.57
C PHE A 113 6.97 20.98 12.38
N ILE A 114 7.88 20.10 12.77
CA ILE A 114 7.60 18.95 13.64
C ILE A 114 7.83 19.41 15.08
N GLY A 115 6.77 19.96 15.69
CA GLY A 115 6.85 20.62 17.00
C GLY A 115 7.84 21.80 17.00
N ARG A 116 8.44 22.08 18.16
CA ARG A 116 9.46 23.13 18.31
C ARG A 116 10.87 22.69 17.92
N TRP A 117 11.06 21.43 17.53
CA TRP A 117 12.39 20.80 17.52
C TRP A 117 12.96 20.57 16.12
N ARG A 118 12.14 20.65 15.06
CA ARG A 118 12.63 20.40 13.70
C ARG A 118 11.82 21.09 12.62
N LYS A 119 12.51 21.67 11.65
CA LYS A 119 11.96 22.14 10.38
C LYS A 119 12.35 21.14 9.29
N VAL A 120 11.40 20.74 8.45
CA VAL A 120 11.65 19.84 7.31
C VAL A 120 11.12 20.51 6.04
N CYS A 121 12.00 20.71 5.05
CA CYS A 121 11.61 21.14 3.72
C CYS A 121 11.20 19.91 2.90
N MET A 122 10.00 19.94 2.31
CA MET A 122 9.50 18.87 1.45
C MET A 122 8.85 19.43 0.19
N LEU A 123 8.98 18.69 -0.91
CA LEU A 123 8.19 18.93 -2.12
C LEU A 123 6.77 18.39 -1.92
N ARG A 124 5.78 19.22 -2.20
CA ARG A 124 4.35 18.90 -2.17
C ARG A 124 3.74 19.21 -3.53
N SER A 125 2.74 18.45 -3.96
CA SER A 125 1.94 18.86 -5.11
C SER A 125 1.24 20.18 -4.78
N ALA A 126 1.35 21.17 -5.66
CA ALA A 126 0.64 22.44 -5.57
C ALA A 126 -0.88 22.24 -5.58
N SER A 127 -1.35 21.18 -6.23
CA SER A 127 -2.75 20.76 -6.28
C SER A 127 -3.10 19.66 -5.26
N GLY A 128 -2.12 19.12 -4.53
CA GLY A 128 -2.30 18.01 -3.59
C GLY A 128 -2.42 16.62 -4.23
N THR A 129 -2.15 16.49 -5.53
CA THR A 129 -2.21 15.21 -6.27
C THR A 129 -0.85 14.89 -6.92
N THR A 130 -0.26 13.72 -6.66
CA THR A 130 0.80 13.13 -7.50
C THR A 130 0.21 11.83 -8.07
N PRO A 131 0.02 11.66 -9.39
CA PRO A 131 -0.63 10.45 -9.89
C PRO A 131 0.35 9.28 -9.80
N PRO A 132 0.12 8.33 -8.88
CA PRO A 132 0.96 7.17 -8.74
C PRO A 132 0.48 6.06 -9.67
N MET A 133 1.25 4.97 -9.80
CA MET A 133 0.68 3.71 -10.27
C MET A 133 -0.50 3.35 -9.34
N LYS A 134 -1.71 3.33 -9.89
CA LYS A 134 -2.92 2.94 -9.18
C LYS A 134 -3.20 1.47 -9.43
N THR A 135 -3.66 0.77 -8.41
CA THR A 135 -4.11 -0.61 -8.44
C THR A 135 -5.64 -0.64 -8.46
N PHE A 136 -6.20 -1.28 -9.47
CA PHE A 136 -7.62 -1.50 -9.67
C PHE A 136 -7.93 -2.97 -9.50
N LEU A 137 -8.88 -3.28 -8.61
CA LEU A 137 -9.23 -4.64 -8.19
C LEU A 137 -10.72 -4.89 -8.46
N ASP A 138 -11.03 -5.93 -9.24
CA ASP A 138 -12.37 -6.52 -9.32
C ASP A 138 -12.24 -7.96 -8.87
N LEU A 139 -12.27 -8.19 -7.55
CA LEU A 139 -11.90 -9.46 -6.94
C LEU A 139 -13.06 -9.99 -6.08
N PRO A 140 -13.93 -10.84 -6.63
CA PRO A 140 -14.88 -11.59 -5.82
C PRO A 140 -14.15 -12.72 -5.10
N LEU A 141 -14.15 -12.65 -3.78
CA LEU A 141 -13.55 -13.60 -2.87
C LEU A 141 -14.63 -14.54 -2.35
N HIS A 142 -14.52 -15.83 -2.66
CA HIS A 142 -15.42 -16.86 -2.18
C HIS A 142 -14.70 -17.71 -1.14
N PHE A 143 -15.23 -17.80 0.07
CA PHE A 143 -14.67 -18.65 1.12
C PHE A 143 -15.77 -19.46 1.79
N GLN A 144 -15.53 -20.74 2.04
CA GLN A 144 -16.50 -21.57 2.75
C GLN A 144 -16.71 -21.11 4.19
N LYS A 145 -15.63 -20.68 4.83
CA LYS A 145 -15.65 -20.04 6.15
C LYS A 145 -14.56 -18.98 6.17
N ALA A 146 -14.93 -17.77 6.57
CA ALA A 146 -14.00 -16.67 6.76
C ALA A 146 -14.21 -16.00 8.12
N GLU A 147 -13.13 -15.48 8.68
CA GLU A 147 -13.07 -14.68 9.90
C GLU A 147 -12.31 -13.39 9.57
N VAL A 148 -12.90 -12.26 9.96
CA VAL A 148 -12.27 -10.94 9.87
C VAL A 148 -12.36 -10.34 11.26
N SER A 149 -11.21 -9.98 11.84
CA SER A 149 -11.16 -9.35 13.13
C SER A 149 -10.96 -7.84 13.00
N PHE A 150 -11.72 -7.06 13.77
CA PHE A 150 -11.60 -5.62 13.89
C PHE A 150 -11.86 -5.22 15.35
N GLY A 151 -11.22 -4.16 15.84
CA GLY A 151 -11.43 -3.71 17.22
C GLY A 151 -10.32 -2.83 17.78
N ILE A 152 -10.52 -2.41 19.03
CA ILE A 152 -9.54 -1.64 19.82
C ILE A 152 -8.39 -2.59 20.18
N GLY A 153 -7.14 -2.17 19.96
CA GLY A 153 -5.92 -2.96 20.15
C GLY A 153 -5.17 -3.27 18.86
N PHE A 154 -5.77 -3.05 17.69
CA PHE A 154 -5.07 -3.09 16.41
C PHE A 154 -4.20 -1.83 16.19
N GLU A 155 -4.49 -0.72 16.89
CA GLU A 155 -3.82 0.57 16.66
C GLU A 155 -2.29 0.49 16.83
N PRO A 156 -1.73 -0.15 17.88
CA PRO A 156 -0.28 -0.27 18.03
C PRO A 156 0.37 -1.03 16.87
N SER A 157 -0.25 -2.12 16.41
CA SER A 157 0.27 -2.94 15.31
C SER A 157 0.18 -2.20 13.97
N PHE A 158 -0.90 -1.46 13.71
CA PHE A 158 -0.99 -0.59 12.54
C PHE A 158 -0.03 0.61 12.62
N ALA A 159 0.24 1.15 13.81
CA ALA A 159 1.23 2.19 14.00
C ALA A 159 2.64 1.69 13.66
N ASP A 160 2.98 0.46 14.07
CA ASP A 160 4.24 -0.20 13.70
C ASP A 160 4.39 -0.35 12.18
N ILE A 161 3.33 -0.79 11.48
CA ILE A 161 3.30 -0.88 10.01
C ILE A 161 3.49 0.50 9.39
N SER A 162 2.72 1.49 9.86
CA SER A 162 2.79 2.88 9.40
C SER A 162 4.20 3.44 9.53
N TYR A 163 4.85 3.17 10.66
CA TYR A 163 6.20 3.63 10.94
C TYR A 163 7.22 2.90 10.07
N ALA A 164 7.09 1.59 9.90
CA ALA A 164 7.98 0.81 9.04
C ALA A 164 7.90 1.26 7.58
N PHE A 165 6.71 1.50 7.04
CA PHE A 165 6.56 2.10 5.71
C PHE A 165 7.13 3.50 5.66
N THR A 166 6.88 4.33 6.68
CA THR A 166 7.47 5.68 6.76
C THR A 166 8.99 5.60 6.71
N VAL A 167 9.62 4.71 7.47
CA VAL A 167 11.07 4.51 7.53
C VAL A 167 11.63 3.82 6.27
N ALA A 168 10.89 2.92 5.62
CA ALA A 168 11.32 2.34 4.35
C ALA A 168 11.26 3.39 3.22
N LEU A 169 10.24 4.26 3.23
CA LEU A 169 10.02 5.32 2.24
C LEU A 169 10.89 6.57 2.50
N ARG A 170 11.32 6.84 3.74
CA ARG A 170 12.45 7.75 3.98
C ARG A 170 13.70 6.89 3.92
N ARG A 171 14.54 6.97 2.87
CA ARG A 171 15.90 6.40 2.91
C ARG A 171 16.79 7.12 3.96
N ALA A 172 16.35 7.21 5.21
CA ALA A 172 16.92 7.99 6.28
C ALA A 172 17.17 7.06 7.46
N ASN A 173 18.43 6.90 7.81
CA ASN A 173 18.83 6.16 9.00
C ASN A 173 18.48 7.01 10.23
N LEU A 174 17.40 6.64 10.93
CA LEU A 174 16.89 7.36 12.10
C LEU A 174 17.84 7.33 13.31
N SER A 175 18.89 6.51 13.26
CA SER A 175 19.91 6.42 14.33
C SER A 175 20.92 7.58 14.31
N ILE A 176 20.95 8.41 13.25
CA ILE A 176 21.91 9.50 13.11
C ILE A 176 21.31 10.81 13.65
N ARG A 177 21.69 11.19 14.88
CA ARG A 177 21.51 12.56 15.39
C ARG A 177 22.69 13.41 14.94
N ASN A 178 22.66 13.93 13.71
CA ASN A 178 23.66 14.88 13.24
C ASN A 178 23.05 16.29 13.17
N PRO A 179 23.43 17.24 14.06
CA PRO A 179 22.95 18.62 14.05
C PRO A 179 23.47 19.44 12.85
N TYR A 180 24.45 18.92 12.10
CA TYR A 180 25.02 19.51 10.90
C TYR A 180 24.72 18.70 9.62
N ALA A 181 23.79 17.74 9.68
CA ALA A 181 23.35 17.07 8.46
C ALA A 181 22.69 18.12 7.56
N SER A 182 23.40 18.50 6.49
CA SER A 182 22.84 19.25 5.37
C SER A 182 21.46 18.69 5.05
N ASP A 183 20.47 19.58 4.91
CA ASP A 183 19.08 19.24 4.62
C ASP A 183 19.03 18.02 3.70
N ILE A 184 18.61 16.88 4.27
CA ILE A 184 18.46 15.63 3.50
C ILE A 184 17.53 16.00 2.38
N GLN A 185 18.07 16.08 1.15
CA GLN A 185 17.26 16.50 0.02
C GLN A 185 16.01 15.62 0.00
N PRO A 186 14.82 16.24 -0.10
CA PRO A 186 13.60 15.48 -0.10
C PRO A 186 13.70 14.43 -1.20
N PRO A 187 13.26 13.18 -0.97
CA PRO A 187 13.17 12.21 -2.05
C PRO A 187 12.42 12.86 -3.22
N LYS A 188 12.80 12.53 -4.46
CA LYS A 188 12.16 13.08 -5.68
C LYS A 188 10.64 12.82 -5.77
N LYS A 189 10.04 12.13 -4.79
CA LYS A 189 8.63 11.79 -4.68
C LYS A 189 8.03 12.35 -3.39
N GLU A 190 6.81 12.82 -3.49
CA GLU A 190 6.00 13.40 -2.42
C GLU A 190 5.81 12.44 -1.24
N LYS A 191 5.52 12.99 -0.06
CA LYS A 191 4.96 12.25 1.08
C LYS A 191 3.66 12.92 1.48
N SER A 192 2.57 12.19 1.52
CA SER A 192 1.29 12.71 1.98
C SER A 192 0.58 11.70 2.89
N LEU A 193 0.01 12.21 3.98
CA LEU A 193 -0.95 11.52 4.87
C LEU A 193 -0.41 10.29 5.66
N PRO A 194 -1.09 9.84 6.73
CA PRO A 194 -0.90 8.49 7.25
C PRO A 194 -1.00 7.47 6.12
N TRP A 195 -0.20 6.40 6.14
CA TRP A 195 -0.09 5.46 5.00
C TRP A 195 -1.46 5.00 4.45
N TRP A 196 -2.43 4.81 5.34
CA TRP A 196 -3.77 4.35 5.00
C TRP A 196 -4.58 5.39 4.21
N ASP A 197 -4.41 6.67 4.54
CA ASP A 197 -5.00 7.76 3.78
C ASP A 197 -4.34 7.92 2.41
N GLU A 198 -3.05 7.60 2.30
CA GLU A 198 -2.37 7.51 1.02
C GLU A 198 -2.94 6.36 0.18
N MET A 199 -3.09 5.16 0.76
CA MET A 199 -3.58 3.95 0.09
C MET A 199 -4.90 4.14 -0.65
N ARG A 200 -5.81 4.98 -0.12
CA ARG A 200 -7.09 5.31 -0.80
C ARG A 200 -6.91 5.98 -2.17
N ASN A 201 -5.78 6.65 -2.40
CA ASN A 201 -5.46 7.21 -3.71
C ASN A 201 -4.88 6.17 -4.68
N TYR A 202 -4.28 5.10 -4.14
CA TYR A 202 -3.60 4.06 -4.91
C TYR A 202 -4.49 2.87 -5.20
N ILE A 203 -5.41 2.50 -4.33
CA ILE A 203 -6.20 1.27 -4.44
C ILE A 203 -7.64 1.63 -4.72
N HIS A 204 -8.12 1.20 -5.88
CA HIS A 204 -9.48 1.37 -6.38
C HIS A 204 -10.05 -0.02 -6.64
N GLY A 205 -11.34 -0.22 -6.45
CA GLY A 205 -11.91 -1.52 -6.78
C GLY A 205 -13.13 -1.92 -5.97
N ASN A 206 -13.72 -3.02 -6.39
CA ASN A 206 -14.79 -3.71 -5.69
C ASN A 206 -14.26 -5.09 -5.26
N ILE A 207 -14.13 -5.28 -3.95
CA ILE A 207 -13.80 -6.57 -3.36
C ILE A 207 -15.06 -7.05 -2.67
N SER A 208 -15.72 -8.03 -3.27
CA SER A 208 -16.92 -8.66 -2.70
C SER A 208 -16.51 -9.95 -2.00
N LEU A 209 -17.04 -10.16 -0.78
CA LEU A 209 -16.79 -11.37 0.00
C LEU A 209 -18.09 -12.19 0.04
N PHE A 210 -18.01 -13.46 -0.37
CA PHE A 210 -19.13 -14.41 -0.45
C PHE A 210 -18.86 -15.67 0.36
#